data_AF-A0A1W1DHW6-F1
#
_entry.id   AF-A0A1W1DHW6-F1
#
_cell.length_a   1.000
_cell.length_b   1.000
_cell.length_c   1.000
_cell.angle_alpha   90.00
_cell.angle_beta   90.00
_cell.angle_gamma   90.00
#
_symmetry.space_group_name_H-M   'P 1'
#
loop_
_entity.id
_entity.type
_entity.pdbx_description
1 polymer ?
#
loop_
_entity_poly.entity_id
_entity_poly.type
_entity_poly.pdbx_seq_one_letter_code
_entity_poly.pdbx_strand_id
1 'polypeptide(L)' 'MRRVAVNQVLKLSALSILLAGAVGNLIDRFFLGFVIDFIDLHYQTFYWPIFNVADILISIGVVLLIFSDLKKS' A
#
# COMPACT_ATOMS: atom_id res chain seq x y z
N MET A 1 -2.41 4.20 -31.33
CA MET A 1 -2.69 4.03 -29.89
C MET A 1 -1.99 2.77 -29.41
N ARG A 2 -1.02 2.87 -28.49
CA ARG A 2 -0.28 1.72 -27.97
C ARG A 2 -1.19 1.03 -26.93
N ARG A 3 -1.68 -0.18 -27.22
CA ARG A 3 -2.41 -0.99 -26.22
C ARG A 3 -1.41 -1.37 -25.13
N VAL A 4 -1.53 -0.75 -23.97
CA VAL A 4 -0.77 -1.11 -22.77
C VAL A 4 -1.17 -2.54 -22.42
N ALA A 5 -0.20 -3.45 -22.30
CA ALA A 5 -0.50 -4.83 -21.93
C ALA A 5 -1.16 -4.84 -20.54
N VAL A 6 -2.13 -5.73 -20.28
CA VAL A 6 -2.84 -5.80 -18.98
C VAL A 6 -1.87 -5.88 -17.80
N ASN A 7 -0.74 -6.58 -17.96
CA ASN A 7 0.31 -6.68 -16.94
C ASN A 7 1.02 -5.34 -16.68
N GLN A 8 1.16 -4.47 -17.69
CA GLN A 8 1.70 -3.12 -17.51
C GLN A 8 0.70 -2.22 -16.77
N VAL A 9 -0.59 -2.32 -17.07
CA VAL A 9 -1.63 -1.58 -16.33
C VAL A 9 -1.63 -2.01 -14.86
N LEU A 10 -1.62 -3.31 -14.59
CA LEU A 10 -1.57 -3.85 -13.24
C LEU A 10 -0.34 -3.36 -12.46
N LYS A 11 0.84 -3.40 -13.07
CA LYS A 11 2.08 -2.92 -12.46
C LYS A 11 2.04 -1.42 -12.15
N LEU A 12 1.53 -0.61 -13.06
CA LEU A 12 1.38 0.83 -12.84
C LEU A 12 0.36 1.12 -11.73
N SER A 13 -0.77 0.42 -11.71
CA SER A 13 -1.76 0.55 -10.63
C SER A 13 -1.17 0.16 -9.28
N ALA A 14 -0.40 -0.93 -9.20
CA ALA A 14 0.26 -1.37 -7.97
C ALA A 14 1.23 -0.30 -7.44
N LEU A 15 2.06 0.27 -8.31
CA LEU A 15 2.99 1.35 -7.95
C LEU A 15 2.27 2.62 -7.50
N SER A 16 1.18 3.01 -8.18
CA SER A 16 0.39 4.19 -7.80
C SER A 16 -0.27 4.02 -6.43
N ILE A 17 -0.81 2.84 -6.13
CA ILE A 17 -1.44 2.53 -4.83
C ILE A 17 -0.39 2.57 -3.72
N LEU A 18 0.76 1.91 -3.92
CA LEU A 18 1.87 1.93 -2.97
C LEU A 18 2.35 3.35 -2.70
N LEU A 19 2.56 4.13 -3.76
CA LEU A 19 3.02 5.52 -3.66
C LEU A 19 2.01 6.40 -2.93
N ALA A 20 0.70 6.22 -3.18
CA ALA A 20 -0.34 6.97 -2.48
C ALA A 20 -0.29 6.75 -0.96
N GLY A 21 -0.10 5.50 -0.51
CA GLY A 21 0.09 5.22 0.91
C GLY A 21 1.37 5.83 1.47
N ALA A 22 2.50 5.67 0.77
CA ALA A 22 3.78 6.25 1.19
C ALA A 22 3.71 7.79 1.32
N VAL A 23 3.04 8.45 0.36
CA VAL A 23 2.83 9.91 0.39
C VAL A 23 1.92 10.33 1.54
N GLY A 24 0.83 9.59 1.82
CA GLY A 24 -0.05 9.89 2.96
C GLY A 24 0.72 9.89 4.29
N ASN A 25 1.50 8.83 4.52
CA ASN A 25 2.36 8.69 5.69
C ASN A 25 3.51 9.72 5.74
N LEU A 26 3.95 10.24 4.59
CA LEU A 26 4.94 11.32 4.52
C LEU A 26 4.32 12.68 4.86
N ILE A 27 3.10 12.95 4.39
CA ILE A 27 2.33 14.16 4.70
C ILE A 27 2.14 14.26 6.22
N ASP A 28 1.70 13.19 6.87
CA ASP A 28 1.55 13.16 8.33
C ASP A 28 2.87 13.52 9.03
N ARG A 29 3.97 12.87 8.65
CA ARG A 29 5.28 13.15 9.22
C ARG A 29 5.73 14.59 8.99
N PHE A 30 5.41 15.18 7.84
CA PHE A 30 5.78 16.55 7.51
C PHE A 30 5.02 17.58 8.36
N PHE A 31 3.70 17.38 8.55
CA PHE A 31 2.86 18.36 9.26
C PHE A 31 2.79 18.12 10.78
N LEU A 32 2.89 16.86 11.22
CA LEU A 32 2.67 16.46 12.61
C LEU A 32 3.94 15.98 13.31
N GLY A 33 4.96 15.59 12.55
CA GLY A 33 6.19 14.97 13.08
C GLY A 33 6.06 13.47 13.40
N PHE A 34 4.88 12.89 13.26
CA PHE A 34 4.58 11.47 13.46
C PHE A 34 3.43 11.01 12.54
N VAL A 35 3.17 9.72 12.49
CA VAL A 35 2.03 9.13 11.75
C VAL A 35 0.90 8.86 12.71
N ILE A 36 -0.34 9.16 12.29
CA ILE A 36 -1.52 8.81 13.07
C ILE A 36 -1.96 7.39 12.69
N ASP A 37 -1.83 6.47 13.64
CA ASP A 37 -2.35 5.11 13.56
C ASP A 37 -3.67 5.02 14.34
N PHE A 38 -4.71 4.45 13.73
CA PHE A 38 -6.06 4.47 14.30
C PHE A 38 -6.84 3.16 14.11
N ILE A 39 -6.32 2.21 13.35
CA ILE A 39 -6.91 0.89 13.17
C ILE A 39 -6.23 -0.08 14.12
N ASP A 40 -6.95 -0.49 15.16
CA ASP A 40 -6.51 -1.47 16.15
C ASP A 40 -7.27 -2.79 15.94
N LEU A 41 -6.54 -3.86 15.61
CA LEU A 41 -7.07 -5.21 15.44
C LEU A 41 -6.46 -6.13 16.49
N HIS A 42 -7.31 -6.85 17.22
CA HIS A 42 -6.87 -7.83 18.20
C HIS A 42 -7.84 -9.02 18.25
N TYR A 43 -7.32 -10.16 18.71
CA TYR A 43 -8.10 -11.36 18.98
C TYR A 43 -7.60 -12.02 20.25
N GLN A 44 -8.45 -12.06 21.28
CA GLN A 44 -8.08 -12.53 22.63
C GLN A 44 -6.84 -11.80 23.15
N THR A 45 -5.74 -12.51 23.43
CA THR A 45 -4.47 -11.95 23.91
C THR A 45 -3.53 -11.55 22.78
N PHE A 46 -3.89 -11.81 21.53
CA PHE A 46 -3.08 -11.45 20.37
C PHE A 46 -3.47 -10.05 19.88
N TYR A 47 -2.46 -9.18 19.78
CA TYR A 47 -2.60 -7.81 19.27
C TYR A 47 -1.83 -7.70 17.97
N TRP A 48 -2.53 -7.34 16.90
CA TRP A 48 -1.89 -6.93 15.67
C TRP A 48 -1.36 -5.49 15.84
N PRO A 49 -0.20 -5.13 15.29
CA PRO A 49 0.29 -3.75 15.35
C PRO A 49 -0.75 -2.78 14.82
N ILE A 50 -0.99 -1.67 15.52
CA ILE A 50 -1.91 -0.62 15.07
C ILE A 50 -1.39 -0.04 13.75
N PHE A 51 -2.30 0.27 12.83
CA PHE A 51 -1.97 0.76 11.49
C PHE A 51 -3.00 1.78 11.00
N ASN A 52 -2.77 2.33 9.81
CA ASN A 52 -3.68 3.25 9.17
C ASN A 52 -4.01 2.87 7.71
N VAL A 53 -4.78 3.73 7.03
CA VAL A 53 -5.15 3.51 5.63
C VAL A 53 -3.93 3.57 4.69
N ALA A 54 -2.93 4.39 4.98
CA ALA A 54 -1.71 4.43 4.18
C ALA A 54 -0.94 3.09 4.24
N ASP A 55 -0.89 2.43 5.39
CA ASP A 55 -0.26 1.12 5.53
C ASP A 55 -1.02 0.02 4.78
N ILE A 56 -2.37 0.08 4.76
CA ILE A 56 -3.20 -0.81 3.93
C ILE A 56 -2.85 -0.63 2.45
N LEU A 57 -2.77 0.62 1.97
CA LEU A 57 -2.45 0.90 0.56
C LEU A 57 -1.05 0.40 0.22
N ILE A 58 -0.05 0.63 1.07
CA ILE A 58 1.31 0.12 0.87
C ILE A 58 1.27 -1.41 0.77
N SER A 59 0.60 -2.09 1.70
CA SER A 59 0.50 -3.54 1.75
C SER A 59 -0.17 -4.11 0.49
N ILE A 60 -1.31 -3.55 0.07
CA ILE A 60 -2.01 -3.95 -1.16
C ILE A 60 -1.14 -3.70 -2.39
N GLY A 61 -0.49 -2.54 -2.48
CA GLY A 61 0.40 -2.18 -3.58
C GLY A 61 1.57 -3.16 -3.73
N VAL A 62 2.19 -3.57 -2.62
CA VAL A 62 3.24 -4.59 -2.62
C VAL A 62 2.72 -5.95 -3.10
N VAL A 63 1.57 -6.41 -2.57
CA VAL A 63 0.96 -7.68 -2.98
C VAL A 63 0.63 -7.68 -4.48
N LEU A 64 0.07 -6.60 -5.00
CA LEU A 64 -0.25 -6.46 -6.43
C LEU A 64 1.01 -6.41 -7.30
N LEU A 65 2.08 -5.78 -6.83
CA LEU A 65 3.35 -5.72 -7.54
C LEU A 65 4.00 -7.10 -7.66
N ILE A 66 4.04 -7.85 -6.55
CA ILE A 66 4.52 -9.24 -6.53
C ILE A 66 3.69 -10.11 -7.47
N PHE A 67 2.35 -10.02 -7.38
CA PHE A 67 1.46 -10.77 -8.25
C PHE A 67 1.65 -10.44 -9.74
N SER A 68 1.85 -9.16 -10.07
CA SER A 68 2.13 -8.72 -11.44
C SER A 68 3.43 -9.29 -11.99
N ASP A 69 4.47 -9.41 -11.16
CA ASP A 69 5.77 -9.91 -11.58
C ASP A 69 5.77 -11.45 -11.68
N LEU A 70 5.04 -12.16 -10.80
CA LEU A 70 4.84 -13.61 -10.90
C LEU A 70 4.06 -14.02 -12.15
N LYS A 71 3.02 -13.28 -12.53
CA LYS A 71 2.23 -13.55 -13.76
C LYS A 71 3.02 -13.32 -15.05
N LYS A 72 4.13 -12.60 -14.98
CA LYS A 72 4.99 -12.30 -16.14
C LYS A 72 6.01 -13.42 -16.41
N SER A 73 6.29 -14.26 -15.41
CA SER A 73 7.12 -15.47 -15.55
C SER A 73 6.33 -16.62 -16.17
#